data_AF-A0A212JWU8-F1
#
_entry.id   AF-A0A212JWU8-F1
#
_cell.length_a   1.000
_cell.length_b   1.000
_cell.length_c   1.000
_cell.angle_alpha   90.00
_cell.angle_beta   90.00
_cell.angle_gamma   90.00
#
_symmetry.space_group_name_H-M   'P 1'
#
loop_
_entity.id
_entity.type
_entity.pdbx_description
1 polymer ?
#
loop_
_entity_poly.entity_id
_entity_poly.type
_entity_poly.pdbx_seq_one_letter_code
_entity_poly.pdbx_strand_id
1 'polypeptide(L)'
;MRQYIIFTILLLCGLSVRSQPTLEQTGSIYYAYPAPPEVYTPAPEGYEPFYISHYGRHGSRWMTSDERYTEVLHVFDSLYQRSELTPLGIDVRKRLQQVWEDARGKSGNITPLGERQQHEIAGRMYHNFPQVFRGDASIDARSSTSLRCAMSMSYFTEGLKELNPALHVDRRAYQRYMEYIAYTSPEGEKFSSEKRPAPWRRTFRDFEKKNVRPERLMASLFVNPDAITNQDALMRGIYWIAADMQNVDIDVTLYDIFQYEELVGIWKTVNARMYVCNANAPLNGGLMPRCAIPLLRNIVESAEIAIKEGTPAADLRFGHDTHLIRLLTLMQVEGCNNKETDMEKFHLAWQDYRVSPMGANLQLIFFRNKKNEILVKLLLNENEVNLPLESHTGPYYPWETVKAFFKEQLKQDETEIHPATHSPLSEDTDY
;
A
#
# COMPACT_ATOMS: atom_id res chain seq x y z
N MET A 1 27.90 8.37 -60.78
CA MET A 1 27.11 9.10 -59.77
C MET A 1 26.34 8.08 -58.95
N ARG A 2 26.79 7.79 -57.72
CA ARG A 2 26.15 6.85 -56.78
C ARG A 2 25.41 7.70 -55.74
N GLN A 3 24.08 7.68 -55.75
CA GLN A 3 23.26 8.32 -54.72
C GLN A 3 23.22 7.43 -53.48
N TYR A 4 23.71 7.95 -52.36
CA TYR A 4 23.56 7.34 -51.05
C TYR A 4 22.20 7.75 -50.48
N ILE A 5 21.33 6.77 -50.25
CA ILE A 5 20.09 6.94 -49.48
C ILE A 5 20.47 6.73 -48.01
N ILE A 6 20.44 7.80 -47.23
CA ILE A 6 20.59 7.76 -45.78
C ILE A 6 19.20 7.47 -45.19
N PHE A 7 19.03 6.30 -44.58
CA PHE A 7 17.87 5.98 -43.74
C PHE A 7 18.11 6.59 -42.35
N THR A 8 17.39 7.66 -42.02
CA THR A 8 17.34 8.18 -40.65
C THR A 8 16.35 7.35 -39.85
N ILE A 9 16.85 6.45 -39.01
CA ILE A 9 16.04 5.76 -37.99
C ILE A 9 15.74 6.80 -36.90
N LEU A 10 14.51 7.32 -36.88
CA LEU A 10 13.97 8.09 -35.77
C LEU A 10 13.75 7.15 -34.60
N LEU A 11 14.69 7.16 -33.66
CA LEU A 11 14.52 6.57 -32.33
C LEU A 11 13.45 7.43 -31.61
N LEU A 12 12.20 7.02 -31.66
CA LEU A 12 11.16 7.53 -30.77
C LEU A 12 11.45 7.00 -29.36
N CYS A 13 12.32 7.70 -28.63
CA CYS A 13 12.31 7.64 -27.18
C CYS A 13 10.93 8.14 -26.74
N GLY A 14 10.04 7.21 -26.37
CA GLY A 14 8.80 7.52 -25.69
C GLY A 14 9.13 8.24 -24.38
N LEU A 15 9.15 9.57 -24.42
CA LEU A 15 8.97 10.38 -23.22
C LEU A 15 7.57 10.07 -22.74
N SER A 16 7.43 9.11 -21.83
CA SER A 16 6.22 8.96 -21.04
C SER A 16 6.02 10.28 -20.33
N VAL A 17 5.09 11.11 -20.83
CA VAL A 17 4.59 12.26 -20.08
C VAL A 17 3.98 11.65 -18.83
N ARG A 18 4.73 11.67 -17.72
CA ARG A 18 4.22 11.22 -16.44
C ARG A 18 3.10 12.19 -16.06
N SER A 19 1.88 11.69 -16.09
CA SER A 19 0.71 12.47 -15.67
C SER A 19 0.89 12.92 -14.24
N GLN A 20 0.56 14.19 -13.99
CA GLN A 20 0.41 14.73 -12.64
C GLN A 20 -0.63 13.89 -11.86
N PRO A 21 -0.47 13.67 -10.54
CA PRO A 21 -1.46 12.92 -9.77
C PRO A 21 -2.84 13.61 -9.80
N THR A 22 -3.92 12.83 -9.76
CA THR A 22 -5.27 13.38 -9.52
C THR A 22 -5.39 13.90 -8.09
N LEU A 23 -6.46 14.63 -7.78
CA LEU A 23 -6.73 15.10 -6.41
C LEU A 23 -6.78 13.93 -5.42
N GLU A 24 -7.45 12.84 -5.78
CA GLU A 24 -7.59 11.63 -4.96
C GLU A 24 -6.24 10.94 -4.76
N GLN A 25 -5.40 10.88 -5.80
CA GLN A 25 -4.05 10.33 -5.73
C GLN A 25 -3.12 11.15 -4.85
N THR A 26 -3.33 12.47 -4.73
CA THR A 26 -2.61 13.26 -3.72
C THR A 26 -2.93 12.80 -2.30
N GLY A 27 -4.01 12.05 -2.07
CA GLY A 27 -4.31 11.37 -0.80
C GLY A 27 -3.32 10.28 -0.38
N SER A 28 -2.28 10.01 -1.19
CA SER A 28 -1.17 9.10 -0.83
C SER A 28 -1.69 7.69 -0.52
N ILE A 29 -1.26 7.07 0.57
CA ILE A 29 -1.74 5.77 1.04
C ILE A 29 -3.22 5.75 1.43
N TYR A 30 -3.92 6.90 1.47
CA TYR A 30 -5.38 6.95 1.61
C TYR A 30 -6.10 6.99 0.27
N TYR A 31 -5.39 6.94 -0.87
CA TYR A 31 -6.03 6.77 -2.16
C TYR A 31 -6.90 5.51 -2.14
N ALA A 32 -8.20 5.68 -2.37
CA ALA A 32 -9.16 4.58 -2.42
C ALA A 32 -8.79 3.62 -3.55
N TYR A 33 -9.09 2.33 -3.37
CA TYR A 33 -8.69 1.31 -4.33
C TYR A 33 -9.21 1.65 -5.75
N PRO A 34 -8.33 1.85 -6.74
CA PRO A 34 -8.79 2.05 -8.11
C PRO A 34 -9.19 0.68 -8.68
N ALA A 35 -10.43 0.54 -9.16
CA ALA A 35 -10.82 -0.66 -9.89
C ALA A 35 -9.89 -0.83 -11.12
N PRO A 36 -9.29 -2.02 -11.33
CA PRO A 36 -8.40 -2.28 -12.45
C PRO A 36 -9.18 -2.41 -13.77
N PRO A 37 -8.51 -2.28 -14.94
CA PRO A 37 -9.06 -2.75 -16.20
C PRO A 37 -9.21 -4.29 -16.21
N GLU A 38 -10.27 -4.81 -16.83
CA GLU A 38 -10.71 -6.21 -16.69
C GLU A 38 -9.95 -7.25 -17.54
N VAL A 39 -9.13 -6.83 -18.51
CA VAL A 39 -8.58 -7.75 -19.52
C VAL A 39 -7.15 -8.18 -19.18
N TYR A 40 -6.97 -9.47 -18.89
CA TYR A 40 -5.67 -10.11 -18.70
C TYR A 40 -5.16 -10.78 -19.96
N THR A 41 -3.84 -10.88 -20.09
CA THR A 41 -3.20 -11.76 -21.06
C THR A 41 -3.67 -13.20 -20.81
N PRO A 42 -4.10 -13.97 -21.84
CA PRO A 42 -4.48 -15.37 -21.68
C PRO A 42 -3.29 -16.26 -21.29
N ALA A 43 -3.57 -17.32 -20.55
CA ALA A 43 -2.55 -18.33 -20.24
C ALA A 43 -2.07 -19.05 -21.52
N PRO A 44 -0.79 -19.46 -21.60
CA PRO A 44 -0.31 -20.27 -22.70
C PRO A 44 -1.14 -21.55 -22.90
N GLU A 45 -1.24 -22.04 -24.13
CA GLU A 45 -2.06 -23.20 -24.46
C GLU A 45 -1.73 -24.42 -23.57
N GLY A 46 -2.77 -25.03 -23.01
CA GLY A 46 -2.65 -26.22 -22.16
C GLY A 46 -2.28 -25.96 -20.70
N TYR A 47 -2.10 -24.70 -20.28
CA TYR A 47 -1.93 -24.30 -18.89
C TYR A 47 -3.26 -23.87 -18.26
N GLU A 48 -3.57 -24.40 -17.07
CA GLU A 48 -4.74 -24.01 -16.27
C GLU A 48 -4.30 -23.48 -14.90
N PRO A 49 -4.97 -22.44 -14.35
CA PRO A 49 -4.67 -21.96 -13.01
C PRO A 49 -5.11 -22.98 -11.97
N PHE A 50 -4.27 -23.21 -10.95
CA PHE A 50 -4.54 -24.20 -9.90
C PHE A 50 -4.27 -23.71 -8.48
N TYR A 51 -3.49 -22.64 -8.32
CA TYR A 51 -3.14 -22.10 -7.00
C TYR A 51 -2.95 -20.58 -7.04
N ILE A 52 -3.37 -19.88 -5.98
CA ILE A 52 -3.16 -18.44 -5.80
C ILE A 52 -2.47 -18.16 -4.47
N SER A 53 -1.36 -17.43 -4.50
CA SER A 53 -0.78 -16.82 -3.29
C SER A 53 -1.08 -15.33 -3.28
N HIS A 54 -1.68 -14.84 -2.20
CA HIS A 54 -2.15 -13.47 -2.08
C HIS A 54 -1.59 -12.78 -0.84
N TYR A 55 -1.29 -11.48 -0.98
CA TYR A 55 -1.16 -10.54 0.13
C TYR A 55 -2.02 -9.31 -0.15
N GLY A 56 -2.99 -9.03 0.71
CA GLY A 56 -3.87 -7.87 0.62
C GLY A 56 -3.69 -6.93 1.80
N ARG A 57 -3.56 -5.63 1.53
CA ARG A 57 -3.80 -4.57 2.50
C ARG A 57 -5.29 -4.57 2.86
N HIS A 58 -5.60 -4.21 4.10
CA HIS A 58 -6.98 -3.91 4.48
C HIS A 58 -7.66 -2.91 3.52
N GLY A 59 -8.99 -3.00 3.40
CA GLY A 59 -9.78 -2.04 2.61
C GLY A 59 -9.79 -0.63 3.21
N SER A 60 -10.50 0.28 2.54
CA SER A 60 -10.77 1.63 3.01
C SER A 60 -11.24 1.65 4.46
N ARG A 61 -10.71 2.57 5.26
CA ARG A 61 -10.97 2.72 6.70
C ARG A 61 -11.10 4.19 7.04
N TRP A 62 -11.75 4.49 8.18
CA TRP A 62 -11.61 5.81 8.81
C TRP A 62 -10.15 6.06 9.24
N MET A 63 -9.78 7.32 9.48
CA MET A 63 -8.49 7.68 10.07
C MET A 63 -8.22 6.91 11.37
N THR A 64 -6.94 6.76 11.72
CA THR A 64 -6.52 5.79 12.74
C THR A 64 -6.96 6.10 14.17
N SER A 65 -7.30 7.35 14.48
CA SER A 65 -7.69 7.75 15.83
C SER A 65 -8.57 9.00 15.82
N ASP A 66 -9.44 9.10 16.82
CA ASP A 66 -10.42 10.19 16.98
C ASP A 66 -9.73 11.54 17.21
N GLU A 67 -8.56 11.54 17.85
CA GLU A 67 -7.75 12.74 18.13
C GLU A 67 -7.39 13.48 16.84
N ARG A 68 -7.14 12.77 15.74
CA ARG A 68 -6.78 13.41 14.47
C ARG A 68 -7.89 14.29 13.89
N TYR A 69 -9.14 13.97 14.17
CA TYR A 69 -10.28 14.82 13.81
C TYR A 69 -10.49 15.92 14.84
N THR A 70 -10.48 15.56 16.13
CA THR A 70 -10.83 16.48 17.21
C THR A 70 -9.79 17.56 17.44
N GLU A 71 -8.50 17.31 17.20
CA GLU A 71 -7.44 18.32 17.24
C GLU A 71 -7.69 19.45 16.23
N VAL A 72 -8.07 19.10 14.99
CA VAL A 72 -8.39 20.08 13.95
C VAL A 72 -9.67 20.82 14.33
N LEU A 73 -10.74 20.09 14.67
CA LEU A 73 -12.02 20.68 15.06
C LEU A 73 -11.91 21.63 16.24
N HIS A 74 -11.11 21.30 17.25
CA HIS A 74 -10.91 22.14 18.43
C HIS A 74 -10.35 23.53 18.08
N VAL A 75 -9.45 23.62 17.10
CA VAL A 75 -8.94 24.91 16.60
C VAL A 75 -10.07 25.71 15.96
N PHE A 76 -10.85 25.11 15.07
CA PHE A 76 -11.98 25.79 14.41
C PHE A 76 -13.07 26.21 15.40
N ASP A 77 -13.45 25.35 16.35
CA ASP A 77 -14.45 25.65 17.37
C ASP A 77 -14.00 26.80 18.28
N SER A 78 -12.73 26.79 18.72
CA SER A 78 -12.18 27.84 19.58
C SER A 78 -12.14 29.20 18.89
N LEU A 79 -11.75 29.25 17.62
CA LEU A 79 -11.71 30.48 16.83
C LEU A 79 -13.11 30.95 16.42
N TYR A 80 -14.05 30.03 16.21
CA TYR A 80 -15.45 30.37 15.95
C TYR A 80 -16.09 31.12 17.12
N GLN A 81 -15.84 30.70 18.35
CA GLN A 81 -16.34 31.37 19.56
C GLN A 81 -15.84 32.81 19.69
N ARG A 82 -14.68 33.13 19.09
CA ARG A 82 -14.06 34.46 19.08
C ARG A 82 -14.38 35.28 17.83
N SER A 83 -15.22 34.77 16.93
CA SER A 83 -15.47 35.38 15.60
C SER A 83 -14.20 35.56 14.76
N GLU A 84 -13.24 34.63 14.89
CA GLU A 84 -11.92 34.66 14.22
C GLU A 84 -11.84 33.74 12.99
N LEU A 85 -12.98 33.20 12.53
CA LEU A 85 -13.08 32.47 11.27
C LEU A 85 -13.55 33.39 10.13
N THR A 86 -13.02 33.18 8.92
CA THR A 86 -13.57 33.79 7.71
C THR A 86 -14.90 33.12 7.33
N PRO A 87 -15.68 33.65 6.36
CA PRO A 87 -16.84 32.93 5.84
C PRO A 87 -16.53 31.50 5.37
N LEU A 88 -15.38 31.31 4.70
CA LEU A 88 -14.91 29.97 4.31
C LEU A 88 -14.53 29.13 5.53
N GLY A 89 -13.88 29.72 6.55
CA GLY A 89 -13.56 29.01 7.80
C GLY A 89 -14.79 28.49 8.53
N ILE A 90 -15.88 29.29 8.57
CA ILE A 90 -17.16 28.88 9.15
C ILE A 90 -17.78 27.71 8.37
N ASP A 91 -17.68 27.74 7.04
CA ASP A 91 -18.15 26.66 6.18
C ASP A 91 -17.33 25.37 6.40
N VAL A 92 -16.01 25.46 6.37
CA VAL A 92 -15.11 24.33 6.64
C VAL A 92 -15.34 23.73 8.02
N ARG A 93 -15.57 24.56 9.05
CA ARG A 93 -15.94 24.07 10.39
C ARG A 93 -17.18 23.19 10.36
N LYS A 94 -18.24 23.59 9.65
CA LYS A 94 -19.48 22.79 9.53
C LYS A 94 -19.22 21.46 8.83
N ARG A 95 -18.43 21.48 7.75
CA ARG A 95 -18.03 20.26 7.03
C ARG A 95 -17.22 19.34 7.94
N LEU A 96 -16.23 19.85 8.66
CA LEU A 96 -15.43 19.08 9.62
C LEU A 96 -16.30 18.43 10.71
N GLN A 97 -17.36 19.12 11.18
CA GLN A 97 -18.31 18.54 12.14
C GLN A 97 -19.08 17.36 11.53
N GLN A 98 -19.51 17.47 10.27
CA GLN A 98 -20.16 16.35 9.57
C GLN A 98 -19.22 15.16 9.43
N VAL A 99 -17.95 15.39 9.03
CA VAL A 99 -16.95 14.32 8.92
C VAL A 99 -16.69 13.67 10.28
N TRP A 100 -16.62 14.45 11.36
CA TRP A 100 -16.43 13.91 12.70
C TRP A 100 -17.64 13.13 13.22
N GLU A 101 -18.86 13.59 12.95
CA GLU A 101 -20.05 12.83 13.31
C GLU A 101 -20.15 11.51 12.56
N ASP A 102 -19.66 11.46 11.31
CA ASP A 102 -19.41 10.18 10.67
C ASP A 102 -18.28 9.41 11.37
N ALA A 103 -17.11 9.96 11.66
CA ALA A 103 -15.97 9.18 12.15
C ALA A 103 -16.05 8.73 13.62
N ARG A 104 -16.76 9.45 14.49
CA ARG A 104 -16.70 9.30 15.97
C ARG A 104 -16.95 7.86 16.42
N GLY A 105 -15.98 7.29 17.15
CA GLY A 105 -16.06 5.91 17.66
C GLY A 105 -15.83 4.83 16.61
N LYS A 106 -15.51 5.19 15.36
CA LYS A 106 -15.21 4.26 14.26
C LYS A 106 -13.77 4.37 13.76
N SER A 107 -12.96 5.26 14.32
CA SER A 107 -11.55 5.43 13.92
C SER A 107 -10.78 4.12 13.86
N GLY A 108 -10.07 3.92 12.75
CA GLY A 108 -9.26 2.73 12.48
C GLY A 108 -10.05 1.52 11.99
N ASN A 109 -11.39 1.51 12.08
CA ASN A 109 -12.22 0.43 11.55
C ASN A 109 -12.33 0.52 10.03
N ILE A 110 -12.55 -0.64 9.41
CA ILE A 110 -12.89 -0.71 7.99
C ILE A 110 -14.26 -0.06 7.75
N THR A 111 -14.39 0.64 6.63
CA THR A 111 -15.61 1.36 6.22
C THR A 111 -16.50 0.47 5.36
N PRO A 112 -17.78 0.85 5.13
CA PRO A 112 -18.62 0.17 4.15
C PRO A 112 -17.99 0.10 2.75
N LEU A 113 -17.26 1.15 2.33
CA LEU A 113 -16.50 1.10 1.07
C LEU A 113 -15.37 0.07 1.13
N GLY A 114 -14.65 -0.03 2.25
CA GLY A 114 -13.59 -1.02 2.43
C GLY A 114 -14.09 -2.46 2.40
N GLU A 115 -15.27 -2.70 2.95
CA GLU A 115 -15.99 -3.98 2.81
C GLU A 115 -16.30 -4.31 1.35
N ARG A 116 -16.93 -3.36 0.62
CA ARG A 116 -17.23 -3.53 -0.83
C ARG A 116 -15.97 -3.82 -1.64
N GLN A 117 -14.89 -3.08 -1.39
CA GLN A 117 -13.60 -3.31 -2.06
C GLN A 117 -13.13 -4.77 -1.89
N GLN A 118 -13.17 -5.30 -0.67
CA GLN A 118 -12.71 -6.68 -0.42
C GLN A 118 -13.63 -7.72 -1.08
N HIS A 119 -14.95 -7.53 -1.02
CA HIS A 119 -15.91 -8.37 -1.74
C HIS A 119 -15.66 -8.36 -3.25
N GLU A 120 -15.48 -7.17 -3.83
CA GLU A 120 -15.31 -7.01 -5.27
C GLU A 120 -13.97 -7.56 -5.77
N ILE A 121 -12.87 -7.39 -5.02
CA ILE A 121 -11.57 -7.99 -5.34
C ILE A 121 -11.69 -9.53 -5.29
N ALA A 122 -12.34 -10.07 -4.25
CA ALA A 122 -12.60 -11.51 -4.16
C ALA A 122 -13.44 -12.02 -5.33
N GLY A 123 -14.49 -11.29 -5.69
CA GLY A 123 -15.34 -11.59 -6.83
C GLY A 123 -14.56 -11.62 -8.14
N ARG A 124 -13.76 -10.59 -8.43
CA ARG A 124 -12.92 -10.58 -9.64
C ARG A 124 -11.89 -11.70 -9.63
N MET A 125 -11.27 -12.00 -8.49
CA MET A 125 -10.35 -13.14 -8.37
C MET A 125 -11.04 -14.46 -8.72
N TYR A 126 -12.26 -14.70 -8.21
CA TYR A 126 -13.04 -15.90 -8.50
C TYR A 126 -13.39 -16.01 -9.99
N HIS A 127 -13.93 -14.93 -10.58
CA HIS A 127 -14.38 -14.95 -11.98
C HIS A 127 -13.22 -15.05 -12.98
N ASN A 128 -12.06 -14.48 -12.66
CA ASN A 128 -10.88 -14.53 -13.52
C ASN A 128 -10.15 -15.88 -13.43
N PHE A 129 -10.24 -16.57 -12.29
CA PHE A 129 -9.54 -17.84 -12.04
C PHE A 129 -10.47 -18.93 -11.46
N PRO A 130 -11.62 -19.22 -12.10
CA PRO A 130 -12.65 -20.09 -11.52
C PRO A 130 -12.16 -21.53 -11.30
N GLN A 131 -11.15 -21.98 -12.06
CA GLN A 131 -10.56 -23.32 -11.92
C GLN A 131 -9.89 -23.52 -10.56
N VAL A 132 -9.39 -22.45 -9.93
CA VAL A 132 -8.79 -22.49 -8.58
C VAL A 132 -9.86 -22.74 -7.52
N PHE A 133 -11.07 -22.24 -7.73
CA PHE A 133 -12.15 -22.24 -6.74
C PHE A 133 -13.26 -23.26 -7.03
N ARG A 134 -12.97 -24.29 -7.84
CA ARG A 134 -13.96 -25.32 -8.23
C ARG A 134 -14.23 -26.32 -7.10
N GLY A 135 -15.46 -26.83 -7.04
CA GLY A 135 -15.84 -27.87 -6.08
C GLY A 135 -15.69 -27.41 -4.63
N ASP A 136 -15.06 -28.25 -3.81
CA ASP A 136 -14.80 -28.06 -2.38
C ASP A 136 -13.38 -27.56 -2.08
N ALA A 137 -12.79 -26.79 -3.00
CA ALA A 137 -11.42 -26.29 -2.88
C ALA A 137 -11.14 -25.67 -1.50
N SER A 138 -9.97 -26.01 -0.93
CA SER A 138 -9.53 -25.52 0.37
C SER A 138 -8.79 -24.19 0.25
N ILE A 139 -9.11 -23.24 1.12
CA ILE A 139 -8.55 -21.90 1.18
C ILE A 139 -8.00 -21.66 2.58
N ASP A 140 -6.74 -21.26 2.67
CA ASP A 140 -6.12 -20.83 3.92
C ASP A 140 -6.03 -19.30 3.98
N ALA A 141 -6.83 -18.68 4.84
CA ALA A 141 -6.84 -17.24 5.05
C ALA A 141 -6.24 -16.86 6.41
N ARG A 142 -5.25 -15.96 6.37
CA ARG A 142 -4.49 -15.51 7.53
C ARG A 142 -4.46 -13.98 7.56
N SER A 143 -4.60 -13.38 8.74
CA SER A 143 -4.44 -11.92 8.89
C SER A 143 -3.44 -11.54 9.98
N SER A 144 -3.00 -10.29 9.95
CA SER A 144 -2.46 -9.65 11.14
C SER A 144 -3.53 -9.59 12.26
N THR A 145 -3.10 -9.35 13.49
CA THR A 145 -4.00 -9.24 14.65
C THR A 145 -4.79 -7.93 14.69
N SER A 146 -4.52 -7.00 13.77
CA SER A 146 -5.27 -5.76 13.64
C SER A 146 -6.70 -6.04 13.14
N LEU A 147 -7.72 -5.58 13.89
CA LEU A 147 -9.13 -5.84 13.59
C LEU A 147 -9.52 -5.51 12.14
N ARG A 148 -9.09 -4.36 11.60
CA ARG A 148 -9.35 -3.99 10.19
C ARG A 148 -8.81 -5.00 9.16
N CYS A 149 -7.71 -5.69 9.46
CA CYS A 149 -7.15 -6.73 8.59
C CYS A 149 -7.91 -8.05 8.72
N ALA A 150 -8.29 -8.42 9.95
CA ALA A 150 -9.13 -9.58 10.21
C ALA A 150 -10.53 -9.43 9.59
N MET A 151 -11.13 -8.23 9.65
CA MET A 151 -12.39 -7.93 8.98
C MET A 151 -12.25 -7.94 7.46
N SER A 152 -11.17 -7.37 6.91
CA SER A 152 -10.90 -7.45 5.47
C SER A 152 -10.79 -8.90 4.98
N MET A 153 -10.09 -9.76 5.74
CA MET A 153 -10.05 -11.20 5.49
C MET A 153 -11.44 -11.83 5.51
N SER A 154 -12.28 -11.45 6.48
CA SER A 154 -13.65 -11.96 6.60
C SER A 154 -14.48 -11.62 5.36
N TYR A 155 -14.54 -10.34 4.98
CA TYR A 155 -15.31 -9.87 3.82
C TYR A 155 -14.82 -10.46 2.50
N PHE A 156 -13.51 -10.53 2.31
CA PHE A 156 -12.94 -11.16 1.11
C PHE A 156 -13.38 -12.62 0.99
N THR A 157 -13.24 -13.38 2.07
CA THR A 157 -13.58 -14.81 2.05
C THR A 157 -15.09 -15.06 2.09
N GLU A 158 -15.88 -14.12 2.60
CA GLU A 158 -17.34 -14.12 2.47
C GLU A 158 -17.75 -14.00 1.02
N GLY A 159 -17.21 -13.01 0.27
CA GLY A 159 -17.45 -12.89 -1.17
C GLY A 159 -17.09 -14.16 -1.97
N LEU A 160 -16.00 -14.85 -1.62
CA LEU A 160 -15.70 -16.16 -2.23
C LEU A 160 -16.76 -17.22 -1.91
N LYS A 161 -17.23 -17.29 -0.66
CA LYS A 161 -18.24 -18.27 -0.23
C LYS A 161 -19.64 -17.97 -0.78
N GLU A 162 -19.98 -16.71 -1.05
CA GLU A 162 -21.21 -16.35 -1.74
C GLU A 162 -21.23 -16.88 -3.18
N LEU A 163 -20.08 -16.85 -3.86
CA LEU A 163 -19.93 -17.39 -5.23
C LEU A 163 -19.82 -18.91 -5.25
N ASN A 164 -19.17 -19.52 -4.25
CA ASN A 164 -19.13 -20.96 -4.08
C ASN A 164 -19.23 -21.37 -2.59
N PRO A 165 -20.44 -21.73 -2.10
CA PRO A 165 -20.65 -22.14 -0.71
C PRO A 165 -19.94 -23.43 -0.29
N ALA A 166 -19.49 -24.25 -1.24
CA ALA A 166 -18.82 -25.52 -0.97
C ALA A 166 -17.33 -25.36 -0.57
N LEU A 167 -16.75 -24.17 -0.75
CA LEU A 167 -15.35 -23.91 -0.39
C LEU A 167 -15.08 -24.17 1.11
N HIS A 168 -13.97 -24.84 1.39
CA HIS A 168 -13.46 -25.03 2.74
C HIS A 168 -12.51 -23.89 3.09
N VAL A 169 -12.96 -22.94 3.91
CA VAL A 169 -12.18 -21.74 4.25
C VAL A 169 -11.76 -21.76 5.71
N ASP A 170 -10.46 -21.88 5.96
CA ASP A 170 -9.86 -21.65 7.27
C ASP A 170 -9.52 -20.16 7.43
N ARG A 171 -9.90 -19.56 8.56
CA ARG A 171 -9.64 -18.13 8.86
C ARG A 171 -8.91 -18.00 10.19
N ARG A 172 -7.73 -17.37 10.20
CA ARG A 172 -6.86 -17.32 11.39
C ARG A 172 -6.15 -15.97 11.54
N ALA A 173 -6.28 -15.34 12.70
CA ALA A 173 -5.62 -14.07 13.04
C ALA A 173 -4.69 -14.24 14.25
N TYR A 174 -3.75 -15.19 14.16
CA TYR A 174 -2.90 -15.56 15.30
C TYR A 174 -1.69 -14.64 15.45
N GLN A 175 -1.27 -14.39 16.69
CA GLN A 175 -0.08 -13.60 17.01
C GLN A 175 1.18 -14.13 16.32
N ARG A 176 1.34 -15.46 16.21
CA ARG A 176 2.47 -16.09 15.48
C ARG A 176 2.59 -15.65 14.02
N TYR A 177 1.51 -15.18 13.38
CA TYR A 177 1.59 -14.72 11.99
C TYR A 177 2.19 -13.32 11.87
N MET A 178 2.25 -12.56 12.95
CA MET A 178 2.87 -11.24 12.96
C MET A 178 4.37 -11.30 12.62
N GLU A 179 5.02 -12.43 12.92
CA GLU A 179 6.42 -12.70 12.59
C GLU A 179 6.73 -12.63 11.09
N TYR A 180 5.72 -12.71 10.22
CA TYR A 180 5.91 -12.56 8.78
C TYR A 180 4.88 -11.65 8.09
N ILE A 181 3.60 -11.66 8.49
CA ILE A 181 2.58 -10.81 7.84
C ILE A 181 2.85 -9.32 8.10
N ALA A 182 3.37 -9.00 9.28
CA ALA A 182 3.51 -7.64 9.76
C ALA A 182 4.82 -7.39 10.52
N TYR A 183 5.92 -7.98 10.03
CA TYR A 183 7.23 -7.85 10.68
C TYR A 183 7.94 -6.52 10.36
N THR A 184 8.58 -5.98 11.38
CA THR A 184 9.56 -4.89 11.31
C THR A 184 10.68 -5.22 12.29
N SER A 185 11.95 -5.12 11.88
CA SER A 185 13.06 -5.34 12.81
C SER A 185 13.19 -4.18 13.81
N PRO A 186 13.79 -4.38 15.00
CA PRO A 186 14.06 -3.30 15.95
C PRO A 186 14.84 -2.13 15.34
N GLU A 187 15.79 -2.42 14.44
CA GLU A 187 16.56 -1.41 13.70
C GLU A 187 15.65 -0.64 12.73
N GLY A 188 14.72 -1.32 12.06
CA GLY A 188 13.74 -0.71 11.17
C GLY A 188 12.76 0.20 11.91
N GLU A 189 12.30 -0.21 13.09
CA GLU A 189 11.48 0.60 13.99
C GLU A 189 12.24 1.86 14.44
N LYS A 190 13.50 1.69 14.85
CA LYS A 190 14.37 2.82 15.23
C LYS A 190 14.61 3.76 14.05
N PHE A 191 14.88 3.23 12.86
CA PHE A 191 15.15 4.01 11.65
C PHE A 191 13.96 4.89 11.25
N SER A 192 12.75 4.36 11.42
CA SER A 192 11.49 5.04 11.05
C SER A 192 10.88 5.87 12.19
N SER A 193 11.50 5.86 13.37
CA SER A 193 10.98 6.51 14.57
C SER A 193 10.99 8.04 14.46
N GLU A 194 9.88 8.67 14.83
CA GLU A 194 9.82 10.12 14.98
C GLU A 194 10.42 10.59 16.32
N LYS A 195 10.38 9.73 17.35
CA LYS A 195 10.88 10.02 18.70
C LYS A 195 12.41 9.96 18.78
N ARG A 196 13.02 9.08 17.99
CA ARG A 196 14.49 8.87 17.93
C ARG A 196 14.95 8.94 16.47
N PRO A 197 14.94 10.13 15.86
CA PRO A 197 15.08 10.26 14.42
C PRO A 197 16.46 9.84 13.93
N ALA A 198 16.48 9.01 12.89
CA ALA A 198 17.69 8.70 12.15
C ALA A 198 18.26 9.95 11.44
N PRO A 199 19.55 9.97 11.05
CA PRO A 199 20.22 11.16 10.50
C PRO A 199 19.51 11.80 9.30
N TRP A 200 18.87 10.99 8.45
CA TRP A 200 18.14 11.47 7.26
C TRP A 200 16.97 12.41 7.61
N ARG A 201 16.40 12.32 8.82
CA ARG A 201 15.25 13.14 9.21
C ARG A 201 15.61 14.63 9.30
N ARG A 202 16.88 14.98 9.53
CA ARG A 202 17.31 16.38 9.60
C ARG A 202 17.12 17.08 8.26
N THR A 203 17.71 16.55 7.19
CA THR A 203 17.56 17.10 5.82
C THR A 203 16.13 16.95 5.32
N PHE A 204 15.42 15.93 5.78
CA PHE A 204 14.00 15.74 5.45
C PHE A 204 13.09 16.86 6.00
N ARG A 205 13.36 17.38 7.20
CA ARG A 205 12.60 18.52 7.74
C ARG A 205 12.74 19.78 6.89
N ASP A 206 13.91 20.00 6.29
CA ASP A 206 14.12 21.12 5.37
C ASP A 206 13.34 20.92 4.07
N PHE A 207 13.28 19.68 3.57
CA PHE A 207 12.43 19.31 2.44
C PHE A 207 10.93 19.49 2.76
N GLU A 208 10.46 19.09 3.94
CA GLU A 208 9.09 19.31 4.41
C GLU A 208 8.74 20.81 4.38
N LYS A 209 9.57 21.65 5.01
CA LYS A 209 9.37 23.12 5.06
C LYS A 209 9.38 23.78 3.67
N LYS A 210 10.14 23.25 2.73
CA LYS A 210 10.21 23.79 1.37
C LYS A 210 8.94 23.51 0.57
N ASN A 211 8.34 22.34 0.78
CA ASN A 211 7.21 21.84 -0.03
C ASN A 211 5.84 22.12 0.58
N VAL A 212 5.72 22.28 1.91
CA VAL A 212 4.44 22.59 2.57
C VAL A 212 4.41 24.06 2.98
N ARG A 213 3.47 24.79 2.39
CA ARG A 213 3.31 26.24 2.52
C ARG A 213 1.88 26.57 2.95
N PRO A 214 1.64 26.66 4.27
CA PRO A 214 0.28 26.78 4.81
C PRO A 214 -0.31 28.19 4.69
N GLU A 215 0.50 29.21 4.40
CA GLU A 215 0.16 30.63 4.58
C GLU A 215 -1.13 31.00 3.84
N ARG A 216 -1.27 30.58 2.58
CA ARG A 216 -2.47 30.90 1.77
C ARG A 216 -3.71 30.20 2.31
N LEU A 217 -3.63 28.91 2.64
CA LEU A 217 -4.77 28.18 3.21
C LEU A 217 -5.20 28.80 4.54
N MET A 218 -4.26 29.06 5.44
CA MET A 218 -4.57 29.66 6.75
C MET A 218 -5.23 31.03 6.59
N ALA A 219 -4.69 31.91 5.73
CA ALA A 219 -5.26 33.22 5.46
C ALA A 219 -6.67 33.15 4.83
N SER A 220 -7.01 32.07 4.13
CA SER A 220 -8.36 31.87 3.60
C SER A 220 -9.38 31.41 4.64
N LEU A 221 -8.94 30.79 5.73
CA LEU A 221 -9.79 30.18 6.75
C LEU A 221 -9.94 31.03 8.02
N PHE A 222 -8.93 31.82 8.36
CA PHE A 222 -8.83 32.52 9.64
C PHE A 222 -8.64 34.03 9.46
N VAL A 223 -9.28 34.83 10.33
CA VAL A 223 -9.17 36.29 10.32
C VAL A 223 -7.76 36.75 10.71
N ASN A 224 -7.14 36.07 11.67
CA ASN A 224 -5.77 36.33 12.13
C ASN A 224 -4.93 35.04 12.06
N PRO A 225 -4.45 34.64 10.87
CA PRO A 225 -3.72 33.38 10.70
C PRO A 225 -2.40 33.33 11.48
N ASP A 226 -1.76 34.47 11.73
CA ASP A 226 -0.49 34.55 12.47
C ASP A 226 -0.61 34.15 13.95
N ALA A 227 -1.83 34.17 14.50
CA ALA A 227 -2.10 33.67 15.85
C ALA A 227 -2.04 32.13 15.95
N ILE A 228 -2.04 31.41 14.84
CA ILE A 228 -2.00 29.95 14.81
C ILE A 228 -0.55 29.49 14.97
N THR A 229 -0.23 28.94 16.15
CA THR A 229 1.14 28.57 16.51
C THR A 229 1.77 27.52 15.58
N ASN A 230 0.97 26.56 15.07
CA ASN A 230 1.48 25.49 14.21
C ASN A 230 0.62 25.33 12.95
N GLN A 231 0.79 26.26 12.02
CA GLN A 231 0.06 26.28 10.74
C GLN A 231 0.33 25.05 9.87
N ASP A 232 1.57 24.52 9.84
CA ASP A 232 1.90 23.29 9.08
C ASP A 232 1.11 22.09 9.62
N ALA A 233 1.11 21.89 10.94
CA ALA A 233 0.36 20.77 11.53
C ALA A 233 -1.14 20.90 11.28
N LEU A 234 -1.72 22.10 11.37
CA LEU A 234 -3.13 22.33 11.10
C LEU A 234 -3.47 22.04 9.63
N MET A 235 -2.67 22.55 8.68
CA MET A 235 -2.83 22.26 7.26
C MET A 235 -2.76 20.75 6.98
N ARG A 236 -1.79 20.05 7.57
CA ARG A 236 -1.66 18.59 7.42
C ARG A 236 -2.82 17.83 8.05
N GLY A 237 -3.34 18.30 9.18
CA GLY A 237 -4.55 17.75 9.80
C GLY A 237 -5.75 17.83 8.87
N ILE A 238 -6.02 19.02 8.31
CA ILE A 238 -7.11 19.21 7.33
C ILE A 238 -6.88 18.36 6.08
N TYR A 239 -5.64 18.30 5.58
CA TYR A 239 -5.28 17.46 4.43
C TYR A 239 -5.55 15.98 4.69
N TRP A 240 -5.22 15.45 5.88
CA TRP A 240 -5.46 14.05 6.17
C TRP A 240 -6.94 13.73 6.28
N ILE A 241 -7.73 14.64 6.84
CA ILE A 241 -9.19 14.52 6.83
C ILE A 241 -9.70 14.52 5.39
N ALA A 242 -9.27 15.49 4.56
CA ALA A 242 -9.65 15.55 3.15
C ALA A 242 -9.27 14.28 2.37
N ALA A 243 -8.06 13.75 2.59
CA ALA A 243 -7.57 12.53 1.96
C ALA A 243 -8.35 11.29 2.40
N ASP A 244 -8.81 11.23 3.65
CA ASP A 244 -9.60 10.11 4.18
C ASP A 244 -11.04 10.10 3.63
N MET A 245 -11.60 11.26 3.26
CA MET A 245 -13.01 11.37 2.84
C MET A 245 -13.38 10.52 1.63
N GLN A 246 -12.43 10.20 0.75
CA GLN A 246 -12.66 9.25 -0.36
C GLN A 246 -12.88 7.80 0.11
N ASN A 247 -12.61 7.51 1.38
CA ASN A 247 -12.72 6.18 1.98
C ASN A 247 -14.04 5.95 2.72
N VAL A 248 -14.94 6.94 2.76
CA VAL A 248 -16.19 6.90 3.49
C VAL A 248 -17.35 7.35 2.60
N ASP A 249 -18.56 6.89 2.89
CA ASP A 249 -19.76 7.22 2.12
C ASP A 249 -20.39 8.52 2.65
N ILE A 250 -19.69 9.64 2.48
CA ILE A 250 -20.18 10.98 2.86
C ILE A 250 -20.20 11.93 1.67
N ASP A 251 -21.23 12.78 1.56
CA ASP A 251 -21.36 13.78 0.50
C ASP A 251 -20.79 15.13 0.95
N VAL A 252 -19.50 15.12 1.31
CA VAL A 252 -18.74 16.29 1.73
C VAL A 252 -17.39 16.21 1.04
N THR A 253 -16.79 17.35 0.69
CA THR A 253 -15.39 17.43 0.27
C THR A 253 -14.67 18.56 0.98
N LEU A 254 -13.38 18.35 1.21
CA LEU A 254 -12.43 19.38 1.65
C LEU A 254 -11.32 19.58 0.64
N TYR A 255 -11.29 18.87 -0.50
CA TYR A 255 -10.27 19.10 -1.52
C TYR A 255 -10.39 20.48 -2.18
N ASP A 256 -11.61 21.04 -2.23
CA ASP A 256 -11.94 22.32 -2.86
C ASP A 256 -11.33 23.54 -2.14
N ILE A 257 -10.89 23.39 -0.90
CA ILE A 257 -10.27 24.49 -0.14
C ILE A 257 -8.77 24.62 -0.42
N PHE A 258 -8.15 23.59 -0.98
CA PHE A 258 -6.73 23.54 -1.30
C PHE A 258 -6.48 23.98 -2.74
N GLN A 259 -5.34 24.61 -2.97
CA GLN A 259 -4.76 24.66 -4.31
C GLN A 259 -4.11 23.32 -4.65
N TYR A 260 -4.09 22.97 -5.93
CA TYR A 260 -3.51 21.70 -6.38
C TYR A 260 -2.03 21.56 -5.96
N GLU A 261 -1.26 22.63 -6.05
CA GLU A 261 0.15 22.68 -5.66
C GLU A 261 0.35 22.50 -4.15
N GLU A 262 -0.62 22.92 -3.32
CA GLU A 262 -0.61 22.68 -1.87
C GLU A 262 -0.77 21.18 -1.57
N LEU A 263 -1.69 20.51 -2.25
CA LEU A 263 -1.90 19.06 -2.14
C LEU A 263 -0.67 18.29 -2.63
N VAL A 264 -0.12 18.64 -3.80
CA VAL A 264 1.09 18.03 -4.34
C VAL A 264 2.29 18.26 -3.42
N GLY A 265 2.42 19.46 -2.85
CA GLY A 265 3.46 19.80 -1.89
C GLY A 265 3.43 18.89 -0.66
N ILE A 266 2.26 18.69 -0.07
CA ILE A 266 2.08 17.75 1.05
C ILE A 266 2.35 16.32 0.61
N TRP A 267 1.71 15.86 -0.48
CA TRP A 267 1.88 14.50 -1.01
C TRP A 267 3.35 14.16 -1.26
N LYS A 268 4.14 15.05 -1.88
CA LYS A 268 5.58 14.85 -2.09
C LYS A 268 6.31 14.51 -0.79
N THR A 269 5.97 15.19 0.32
CA THR A 269 6.57 14.91 1.63
C THR A 269 6.13 13.56 2.20
N VAL A 270 4.85 13.21 2.07
CA VAL A 270 4.34 11.92 2.55
C VAL A 270 4.94 10.78 1.75
N ASN A 271 4.93 10.87 0.42
CA ASN A 271 5.51 9.89 -0.48
C ASN A 271 7.01 9.71 -0.24
N ALA A 272 7.76 10.81 -0.07
CA ALA A 272 9.17 10.75 0.25
C ALA A 272 9.42 10.00 1.58
N ARG A 273 8.59 10.22 2.61
CA ARG A 273 8.69 9.50 3.89
C ARG A 273 8.39 8.01 3.70
N MET A 274 7.34 7.66 2.95
CA MET A 274 7.00 6.27 2.64
C MET A 274 8.11 5.56 1.88
N TYR A 275 8.69 6.23 0.90
CA TYR A 275 9.82 5.74 0.12
C TYR A 275 11.04 5.43 1.01
N VAL A 276 11.44 6.39 1.86
CA VAL A 276 12.59 6.23 2.77
C VAL A 276 12.36 5.14 3.80
N CYS A 277 11.18 5.11 4.42
CA CYS A 277 10.88 4.20 5.53
C CYS A 277 10.43 2.80 5.09
N ASN A 278 10.16 2.52 3.80
CA ASN A 278 9.63 1.21 3.40
C ASN A 278 10.14 0.67 2.07
N ALA A 279 10.53 1.53 1.13
CA ALA A 279 10.91 1.12 -0.23
C ALA A 279 12.42 1.13 -0.44
N ASN A 280 12.88 1.18 -1.70
CA ASN A 280 14.30 1.05 -2.06
C ASN A 280 15.09 2.36 -2.00
N ALA A 281 14.82 3.22 -1.02
CA ALA A 281 15.60 4.43 -0.84
C ALA A 281 17.03 4.07 -0.39
N PRO A 282 18.08 4.56 -1.08
CA PRO A 282 19.47 4.32 -0.66
C PRO A 282 19.76 4.71 0.79
N LEU A 283 19.00 5.67 1.35
CA LEU A 283 19.09 6.12 2.74
C LEU A 283 18.83 5.04 3.79
N ASN A 284 18.07 3.99 3.47
CA ASN A 284 17.81 2.89 4.41
C ASN A 284 18.74 1.68 4.21
N GLY A 285 19.62 1.70 3.21
CA GLY A 285 20.60 0.62 2.98
C GLY A 285 20.00 -0.77 2.76
N GLY A 286 18.72 -0.87 2.35
CA GLY A 286 18.02 -2.15 2.22
C GLY A 286 17.40 -2.68 3.52
N LEU A 287 17.56 -1.98 4.65
CA LEU A 287 17.02 -2.37 5.95
C LEU A 287 15.51 -2.63 5.92
N MET A 288 14.76 -1.72 5.32
CA MET A 288 13.29 -1.79 5.35
C MET A 288 12.74 -2.90 4.44
N PRO A 289 13.20 -3.06 3.18
CA PRO A 289 12.81 -4.21 2.35
C PRO A 289 13.16 -5.56 2.97
N ARG A 290 14.31 -5.71 3.66
CA ARG A 290 14.70 -6.97 4.31
C ARG A 290 13.74 -7.41 5.42
N CYS A 291 12.97 -6.50 6.01
CA CYS A 291 11.89 -6.88 6.93
C CYS A 291 10.80 -7.74 6.27
N ALA A 292 10.73 -7.82 4.94
CA ALA A 292 9.79 -8.70 4.22
C ALA A 292 10.36 -10.11 3.92
N ILE A 293 11.60 -10.42 4.32
CA ILE A 293 12.21 -11.75 4.11
C ILE A 293 11.34 -12.89 4.70
N PRO A 294 10.85 -12.81 5.95
CA PRO A 294 9.97 -13.86 6.49
C PRO A 294 8.68 -14.04 5.68
N LEU A 295 8.12 -12.95 5.15
CA LEU A 295 6.92 -12.98 4.32
C LEU A 295 7.17 -13.64 2.96
N LEU A 296 8.26 -13.24 2.29
CA LEU A 296 8.64 -13.83 1.01
C LEU A 296 8.97 -15.33 1.17
N ARG A 297 9.65 -15.70 2.26
CA ARG A 297 9.92 -17.10 2.62
C ARG A 297 8.62 -17.88 2.75
N ASN A 298 7.65 -17.35 3.51
CA ASN A 298 6.34 -17.98 3.67
C ASN A 298 5.57 -18.11 2.34
N ILE A 299 5.67 -17.13 1.44
CA ILE A 299 5.05 -17.20 0.11
C ILE A 299 5.65 -18.34 -0.72
N VAL A 300 6.99 -18.45 -0.75
CA VAL A 300 7.70 -19.52 -1.49
C VAL A 300 7.37 -20.89 -0.90
N GLU A 301 7.43 -21.04 0.42
CA GLU A 301 7.14 -22.30 1.11
C GLU A 301 5.69 -22.75 0.92
N SER A 302 4.72 -21.85 1.08
CA SER A 302 3.30 -22.14 0.79
C SER A 302 3.09 -22.58 -0.65
N ALA A 303 3.73 -21.91 -1.62
CA ALA A 303 3.62 -22.29 -3.02
C ALA A 303 4.17 -23.70 -3.28
N GLU A 304 5.34 -24.05 -2.73
CA GLU A 304 5.90 -25.40 -2.86
C GLU A 304 4.99 -26.47 -2.22
N ILE A 305 4.35 -26.17 -1.09
CA ILE A 305 3.37 -27.07 -0.44
C ILE A 305 2.15 -27.25 -1.35
N ALA A 306 1.53 -26.17 -1.82
CA ALA A 306 0.36 -26.24 -2.69
C ALA A 306 0.68 -26.94 -4.03
N ILE A 307 1.89 -26.75 -4.57
CA ILE A 307 2.36 -27.45 -5.76
C ILE A 307 2.44 -28.95 -5.52
N LYS A 308 3.06 -29.37 -4.40
CA LYS A 308 3.32 -30.77 -4.08
C LYS A 308 2.07 -31.52 -3.66
N GLU A 309 1.24 -30.92 -2.80
CA GLU A 309 0.10 -31.57 -2.18
C GLU A 309 -1.22 -31.33 -2.94
N GLY A 310 -1.26 -30.31 -3.81
CA GLY A 310 -2.47 -29.92 -4.55
C GLY A 310 -3.48 -29.15 -3.69
N THR A 311 -3.11 -28.78 -2.47
CA THR A 311 -3.93 -28.02 -1.51
C THR A 311 -3.01 -27.18 -0.59
N PRO A 312 -3.43 -26.00 -0.09
CA PRO A 312 -4.67 -25.30 -0.44
C PRO A 312 -4.67 -24.82 -1.89
N ALA A 313 -5.86 -24.51 -2.41
CA ALA A 313 -6.01 -23.84 -3.70
C ALA A 313 -5.68 -22.34 -3.60
N ALA A 314 -5.77 -21.74 -2.41
CA ALA A 314 -5.28 -20.39 -2.19
C ALA A 314 -4.75 -20.16 -0.77
N ASP A 315 -3.61 -19.48 -0.67
CA ASP A 315 -3.11 -18.86 0.56
C ASP A 315 -3.39 -17.36 0.51
N LEU A 316 -4.32 -16.87 1.35
CA LEU A 316 -4.73 -15.48 1.41
C LEU A 316 -4.16 -14.80 2.66
N ARG A 317 -3.25 -13.84 2.51
CA ARG A 317 -2.67 -13.08 3.64
C ARG A 317 -3.24 -11.67 3.68
N PHE A 318 -3.63 -11.18 4.85
CA PHE A 318 -4.18 -9.83 5.03
C PHE A 318 -3.37 -9.03 6.05
N GLY A 319 -2.87 -7.87 5.64
CA GLY A 319 -2.04 -7.02 6.49
C GLY A 319 -2.10 -5.54 6.12
N HIS A 320 -0.94 -4.88 6.14
CA HIS A 320 -0.84 -3.42 6.06
C HIS A 320 -0.04 -2.97 4.83
N ASP A 321 -0.22 -1.70 4.50
CA ASP A 321 0.45 -1.00 3.40
C ASP A 321 1.98 -1.15 3.44
N THR A 322 2.59 -0.85 4.59
CA THR A 322 4.04 -0.80 4.74
C THR A 322 4.71 -2.14 4.51
N HIS A 323 4.10 -3.24 4.96
CA HIS A 323 4.64 -4.59 4.74
C HIS A 323 4.47 -5.04 3.28
N LEU A 324 3.35 -4.68 2.63
CA LEU A 324 3.19 -4.89 1.19
C LEU A 324 4.25 -4.12 0.39
N ILE A 325 4.49 -2.84 0.71
CA ILE A 325 5.53 -2.03 0.05
C ILE A 325 6.90 -2.71 0.15
N ARG A 326 7.29 -3.14 1.36
CA ARG A 326 8.57 -3.82 1.60
C ARG A 326 8.68 -5.13 0.82
N LEU A 327 7.60 -5.91 0.79
CA LEU A 327 7.53 -7.16 0.02
C LEU A 327 7.71 -6.90 -1.47
N LEU A 328 6.97 -5.96 -2.05
CA LEU A 328 7.04 -5.60 -3.47
C LEU A 328 8.44 -5.08 -3.84
N THR A 329 9.06 -4.28 -2.97
CA THR A 329 10.43 -3.83 -3.14
C THR A 329 11.42 -4.99 -3.10
N LEU A 330 11.33 -5.88 -2.09
CA LEU A 330 12.22 -7.05 -1.95
C LEU A 330 12.09 -8.00 -3.15
N MET A 331 10.86 -8.24 -3.63
CA MET A 331 10.57 -9.03 -4.82
C MET A 331 10.97 -8.34 -6.12
N GLN A 332 11.37 -7.07 -6.07
CA GLN A 332 11.72 -6.26 -7.23
C GLN A 332 10.61 -6.15 -8.27
N VAL A 333 9.35 -6.10 -7.84
CA VAL A 333 8.19 -5.92 -8.73
C VAL A 333 8.35 -4.62 -9.50
N GLU A 334 7.98 -4.64 -10.78
CA GLU A 334 8.05 -3.49 -11.68
C GLU A 334 7.52 -2.20 -11.02
N GLY A 335 8.31 -1.13 -11.10
CA GLY A 335 7.97 0.17 -10.53
C GLY A 335 7.99 0.26 -8.99
N CYS A 336 8.32 -0.82 -8.26
CA CYS A 336 8.34 -0.86 -6.80
C CYS A 336 9.75 -0.84 -6.19
N ASN A 337 10.80 -1.05 -6.98
CA ASN A 337 12.19 -1.18 -6.54
C ASN A 337 13.13 -0.07 -7.06
N ASN A 338 12.56 1.03 -7.57
CA ASN A 338 13.34 2.14 -8.12
C ASN A 338 14.20 2.81 -7.05
N LYS A 339 15.45 3.17 -7.41
CA LYS A 339 16.41 3.88 -6.56
C LYS A 339 16.52 5.35 -6.99
N GLU A 340 16.51 6.25 -6.02
CA GLU A 340 16.77 7.68 -6.21
C GLU A 340 17.44 8.25 -4.96
N THR A 341 18.43 9.12 -5.15
CA THR A 341 19.17 9.78 -4.05
C THR A 341 18.77 11.24 -3.88
N ASP A 342 18.24 11.87 -4.92
CA ASP A 342 17.71 13.24 -4.87
C ASP A 342 16.29 13.24 -4.31
N MET A 343 16.12 13.78 -3.10
CA MET A 343 14.82 13.84 -2.41
C MET A 343 13.75 14.60 -3.22
N GLU A 344 14.16 15.58 -4.04
CA GLU A 344 13.21 16.28 -4.92
C GLU A 344 12.67 15.38 -6.03
N LYS A 345 13.35 14.30 -6.37
CA LYS A 345 12.97 13.34 -7.41
C LYS A 345 12.39 12.03 -6.86
N PHE A 346 12.30 11.85 -5.55
CA PHE A 346 11.69 10.64 -4.96
C PHE A 346 10.29 10.36 -5.53
N HIS A 347 9.46 11.40 -5.63
CA HIS A 347 8.12 11.33 -6.20
C HIS A 347 8.08 11.02 -7.71
N LEU A 348 9.20 11.08 -8.42
CA LEU A 348 9.31 10.65 -9.82
C LEU A 348 9.75 9.18 -9.90
N ALA A 349 10.63 8.76 -9.00
CA ALA A 349 11.12 7.40 -8.95
C ALA A 349 10.06 6.42 -8.41
N TRP A 350 9.28 6.83 -7.41
CA TRP A 350 8.35 5.96 -6.69
C TRP A 350 7.13 6.74 -6.20
N GLN A 351 5.94 6.14 -6.34
CA GLN A 351 4.66 6.76 -5.99
C GLN A 351 3.83 5.81 -5.10
N ASP A 352 3.56 6.21 -3.87
CA ASP A 352 2.81 5.44 -2.87
C ASP A 352 1.41 5.04 -3.33
N TYR A 353 0.65 5.96 -3.91
CA TYR A 353 -0.72 5.72 -4.39
C TYR A 353 -0.78 4.66 -5.49
N ARG A 354 0.31 4.43 -6.24
CA ARG A 354 0.37 3.37 -7.25
C ARG A 354 0.69 2.02 -6.62
N VAL A 355 1.54 2.02 -5.59
CA VAL A 355 2.09 0.80 -5.01
C VAL A 355 1.16 0.22 -3.95
N SER A 356 0.62 1.06 -3.07
CA SER A 356 -0.17 0.62 -1.93
C SER A 356 -1.33 1.59 -1.64
N PRO A 357 -2.32 1.75 -2.54
CA PRO A 357 -3.61 2.37 -2.20
C PRO A 357 -4.35 1.55 -1.12
N MET A 358 -5.49 2.03 -0.62
CA MET A 358 -6.38 1.20 0.21
C MET A 358 -6.80 -0.04 -0.57
N GLY A 359 -6.95 -1.19 0.08
CA GLY A 359 -7.28 -2.45 -0.61
C GLY A 359 -6.19 -3.00 -1.55
N ALA A 360 -5.00 -2.39 -1.57
CA ALA A 360 -3.89 -2.84 -2.41
C ALA A 360 -3.58 -4.32 -2.21
N ASN A 361 -3.24 -5.02 -3.29
CA ASN A 361 -3.02 -6.46 -3.23
C ASN A 361 -1.94 -6.92 -4.21
N LEU A 362 -1.23 -7.97 -3.81
CA LEU A 362 -0.34 -8.74 -4.65
C LEU A 362 -0.94 -10.14 -4.82
N GLN A 363 -1.04 -10.61 -6.06
CA GLN A 363 -1.50 -11.95 -6.38
C GLN A 363 -0.46 -12.65 -7.25
N LEU A 364 -0.04 -13.84 -6.84
CA LEU A 364 0.76 -14.76 -7.65
C LEU A 364 -0.17 -15.88 -8.11
N ILE A 365 -0.43 -15.94 -9.41
CA ILE A 365 -1.33 -16.93 -10.00
C ILE A 365 -0.48 -18.04 -10.63
N PHE A 366 -0.65 -19.26 -10.15
CA PHE A 366 0.11 -20.42 -10.59
C PHE A 366 -0.71 -21.27 -11.55
N PHE A 367 -0.08 -21.63 -12.66
CA PHE A 367 -0.65 -22.42 -13.73
C PHE A 367 0.12 -23.71 -13.92
N ARG A 368 -0.58 -24.79 -14.29
CA ARG A 368 0.01 -26.11 -14.52
C ARG A 368 -0.51 -26.68 -15.83
N ASN A 369 0.38 -27.34 -16.57
CA ASN A 369 0.00 -28.09 -17.76
C ASN A 369 0.01 -29.61 -17.53
N LYS A 370 -0.36 -30.39 -18.55
CA LYS A 370 -0.39 -31.87 -18.49
C LYS A 370 0.98 -32.53 -18.30
N LYS A 371 2.08 -31.81 -18.50
CA LYS A 371 3.45 -32.28 -18.24
C LYS A 371 3.93 -31.95 -16.82
N ASN A 372 3.06 -31.36 -15.98
CA ASN A 372 3.39 -30.81 -14.67
C ASN A 372 4.42 -29.67 -14.71
N GLU A 373 4.57 -29.00 -15.85
CA GLU A 373 5.33 -27.75 -15.92
C GLU A 373 4.50 -26.64 -15.29
N ILE A 374 5.16 -25.73 -14.57
CA ILE A 374 4.51 -24.71 -13.75
C ILE A 374 4.94 -23.32 -14.22
N LEU A 375 3.95 -22.48 -14.50
CA LEU A 375 4.13 -21.06 -14.75
C LEU A 375 3.51 -20.24 -13.62
N VAL A 376 4.03 -19.05 -13.39
CA VAL A 376 3.47 -18.05 -12.48
C VAL A 376 3.37 -16.70 -13.18
N LYS A 377 2.29 -15.98 -12.89
CA LYS A 377 2.09 -14.58 -13.27
C LYS A 377 1.83 -13.75 -12.01
N LEU A 378 2.27 -12.50 -12.00
CA LEU A 378 2.04 -11.57 -10.89
C LEU A 378 1.01 -10.50 -11.27
N LEU A 379 0.16 -10.16 -10.30
CA LEU A 379 -0.74 -9.03 -10.34
C LEU A 379 -0.46 -8.11 -9.16
N LEU A 380 -0.26 -6.81 -9.40
CA LEU A 380 -0.23 -5.78 -8.36
C LEU A 380 -1.44 -4.87 -8.54
N ASN A 381 -2.28 -4.78 -7.53
CA ASN A 381 -3.57 -4.09 -7.57
C ASN A 381 -4.35 -4.56 -8.81
N GLU A 382 -4.37 -5.89 -8.99
CA GLU A 382 -4.99 -6.58 -10.13
C GLU A 382 -4.43 -6.21 -11.52
N ASN A 383 -3.35 -5.44 -11.64
CA ASN A 383 -2.69 -5.15 -12.91
C ASN A 383 -1.52 -6.11 -13.14
N GLU A 384 -1.34 -6.60 -14.37
CA GLU A 384 -0.18 -7.44 -14.73
C GLU A 384 1.11 -6.66 -14.53
N VAL A 385 2.06 -7.25 -13.80
CA VAL A 385 3.36 -6.64 -13.50
C VAL A 385 4.50 -7.61 -13.76
N ASN A 386 5.65 -7.06 -14.14
CA ASN A 386 6.83 -7.85 -14.45
C ASN A 386 7.78 -7.98 -13.26
N LEU A 387 8.58 -9.05 -13.30
CA LEU A 387 9.81 -9.21 -12.53
C LEU A 387 11.01 -8.88 -13.43
N PRO A 388 12.20 -8.57 -12.89
CA PRO A 388 13.42 -8.35 -13.66
C PRO A 388 14.02 -9.68 -14.16
N LEU A 389 13.20 -10.46 -14.86
CA LEU A 389 13.49 -11.77 -15.43
C LEU A 389 13.07 -11.76 -16.90
N GLU A 390 13.80 -12.47 -17.74
CA GLU A 390 13.37 -12.68 -19.12
C GLU A 390 12.13 -13.59 -19.16
N SER A 391 11.13 -13.21 -19.96
CA SER A 391 10.02 -14.09 -20.31
C SER A 391 9.85 -14.16 -21.82
N HIS A 392 9.61 -15.37 -22.31
CA HIS A 392 9.36 -15.66 -23.73
C HIS A 392 7.86 -15.81 -24.04
N THR A 393 6.98 -15.70 -23.02
CA THR A 393 5.53 -16.01 -23.13
C THR A 393 4.62 -14.92 -22.55
N GLY A 394 5.05 -13.66 -22.47
CA GLY A 394 4.27 -12.57 -21.83
C GLY A 394 4.52 -12.52 -20.31
N PRO A 395 3.58 -12.06 -19.44
CA PRO A 395 3.83 -11.89 -17.99
C PRO A 395 3.90 -13.22 -17.21
N TYR A 396 4.16 -14.34 -17.89
CA TYR A 396 4.26 -15.68 -17.34
C TYR A 396 5.72 -16.11 -17.24
N TYR A 397 6.11 -16.64 -16.10
CA TYR A 397 7.47 -17.10 -15.83
C TYR A 397 7.47 -18.55 -15.37
N PRO A 398 8.46 -19.38 -15.77
CA PRO A 398 8.69 -20.67 -15.13
C PRO A 398 8.86 -20.50 -13.62
N TRP A 399 8.10 -21.26 -12.83
CA TRP A 399 8.16 -21.13 -11.37
C TRP A 399 9.55 -21.37 -10.81
N GLU A 400 10.31 -22.32 -11.35
CA GLU A 400 11.69 -22.58 -10.91
C GLU A 400 12.60 -21.35 -11.09
N THR A 401 12.42 -20.57 -12.15
CA THR A 401 13.16 -19.32 -12.37
C THR A 401 12.79 -18.26 -11.33
N VAL A 402 11.49 -18.07 -11.07
CA VAL A 402 11.00 -17.11 -10.06
C VAL A 402 11.43 -17.53 -8.65
N LYS A 403 11.34 -18.83 -8.33
CA LYS A 403 11.78 -19.38 -7.05
C LYS A 403 13.28 -19.17 -6.84
N ALA A 404 14.11 -19.43 -7.86
CA ALA A 404 15.55 -19.17 -7.79
C ALA A 404 15.82 -17.68 -7.53
N PHE A 405 15.14 -16.80 -8.26
CA PHE A 405 15.25 -15.35 -8.08
C PHE A 405 14.85 -14.89 -6.66
N PHE A 406 13.73 -15.38 -6.13
CA PHE A 406 13.31 -15.07 -4.76
C PHE A 406 14.26 -15.65 -3.71
N LYS A 407 14.81 -16.86 -3.93
CA LYS A 407 15.83 -17.44 -3.04
C LYS A 407 17.08 -16.58 -2.96
N GLU A 408 17.50 -15.91 -4.03
CA GLU A 408 18.60 -14.94 -3.96
C GLU A 408 18.25 -13.71 -3.09
N GLN A 409 16.99 -13.25 -3.13
CA GLN A 409 16.56 -12.16 -2.23
C GLN A 409 16.55 -12.61 -0.76
N LEU A 410 16.21 -13.87 -0.48
CA LEU A 410 16.22 -14.44 0.87
C LEU A 410 17.63 -14.58 1.47
N LYS A 411 18.68 -14.67 0.65
CA LYS A 411 20.08 -14.74 1.13
C LYS A 411 20.63 -13.42 1.66
N GLN A 412 19.95 -12.30 1.41
CA GLN A 412 20.35 -10.99 1.93
C GLN A 412 20.27 -10.89 3.47
N ASP A 413 19.74 -11.93 4.11
CA ASP A 413 19.72 -12.18 5.56
C ASP A 413 21.12 -12.54 6.11
N GLU A 414 21.95 -13.24 5.34
CA GLU A 414 23.14 -13.93 5.88
C GLU A 414 24.43 -13.09 5.84
N THR A 415 24.48 -12.01 5.07
CA THR A 415 25.71 -11.22 4.88
C THR A 415 25.85 -10.00 5.79
N GLU A 416 24.85 -9.62 6.58
CA GLU A 416 24.88 -8.40 7.41
C GLU A 416 24.34 -8.55 8.85
N ILE A 417 24.11 -9.78 9.34
CA ILE A 417 23.73 -9.99 10.75
C ILE A 417 24.98 -10.32 11.57
N HIS A 418 25.53 -9.31 12.25
CA HIS A 418 26.30 -9.55 13.48
C HIS A 418 25.36 -10.21 14.50
N PRO A 419 25.75 -11.30 15.18
CA PRO A 419 24.88 -11.97 16.13
C PRO A 419 24.59 -11.03 17.31
N ALA A 420 23.35 -10.56 17.40
CA ALA A 420 22.85 -9.90 18.60
C ALA A 420 22.87 -10.93 19.73
N THR A 421 23.76 -10.71 20.69
CA THR A 421 23.78 -11.41 21.96
C THR A 421 22.40 -11.29 22.61
N HIS A 422 21.73 -12.43 22.78
CA HIS A 422 20.58 -12.52 23.67
C HIS A 422 20.98 -12.02 25.05
N SER A 423 20.33 -10.96 25.52
CA SER A 423 20.27 -10.63 26.93
C SER A 423 18.79 -10.76 27.34
N PRO A 424 18.46 -11.60 28.33
CA PRO A 424 17.13 -11.63 28.91
C PRO A 424 16.99 -10.47 29.88
N LEU A 425 15.74 -10.03 30.10
CA LEU A 425 15.18 -9.14 31.15
C LEU A 425 14.16 -8.20 30.47
N SER A 426 12.97 -7.92 30.98
CA SER A 426 12.26 -8.24 32.22
C SER A 426 10.80 -7.82 31.98
N GLU A 427 9.82 -8.63 32.38
CA GLU A 427 8.82 -8.33 33.44
C GLU A 427 8.24 -6.90 33.47
N ASP A 428 6.91 -6.90 33.47
CA ASP A 428 5.94 -5.90 33.96
C ASP A 428 5.88 -4.50 33.31
N THR A 429 4.72 -4.17 32.74
CA THR A 429 3.70 -3.37 33.46
C THR A 429 2.43 -3.20 32.62
N ASP A 430 1.31 -3.56 33.22
CA ASP A 430 -0.03 -3.03 32.92
C ASP A 430 -0.01 -1.49 32.97
N TYR A 431 -0.61 -0.85 31.96
CA TYR A 431 -1.61 0.24 32.04
C TYR A 431 -2.10 0.62 30.64
#